data_AF-A0A2T6N707-F1
#
_entry.id   AF-A0A2T6N707-F1
#
_cell.length_a   1.000
_cell.length_b   1.000
_cell.length_c   1.000
_cell.angle_alpha   90.00
_cell.angle_beta   90.00
_cell.angle_gamma   90.00
#
_symmetry.space_group_name_H-M   'P 1'
#
loop_
_entity.id
_entity.type
_entity.pdbx_description
1 polymer ?
#
loop_
_entity_poly.entity_id
_entity_poly.type
_entity_poly.pdbx_seq_one_letter_code
_entity_poly.pdbx_strand_id
1 'polypeptide(L)'
;MSSHRDQAYLKTRVGVLSVRLLDPATIERLKQMSLSQLGEAFDLQPIFDEAIDNRQKIRLVEQALLQRLMGELSVLLRPLSGRSRGLMLYWPRKFELYNLKTLIRGKLNSLG
;
A
#
# COMPACT_ATOMS: atom_id res chain seq x y z
N MET A 1 14.68 19.54 15.54
CA MET A 1 14.71 18.34 16.40
C MET A 1 13.28 17.90 16.61
N SER A 2 12.96 16.61 16.46
CA SER A 2 11.60 16.08 16.69
C SER A 2 11.29 16.09 18.19
N SER A 3 10.16 16.66 18.59
CA SER A 3 9.75 16.80 19.99
C SER A 3 9.40 15.44 20.60
N HIS A 4 9.50 15.30 21.93
CA HIS A 4 9.00 14.10 22.64
C HIS A 4 7.54 13.78 22.29
N ARG A 5 6.72 14.80 22.00
CA ARG A 5 5.32 14.65 21.55
C ARG A 5 5.23 13.99 20.17
N ASP A 6 6.08 14.41 19.22
CA ASP A 6 6.11 13.85 17.86
C ASP A 6 6.52 12.37 17.87
N GLN A 7 7.48 12.02 18.71
CA GLN A 7 7.96 10.64 18.88
C GLN A 7 6.89 9.74 19.52
N ALA A 8 6.20 10.22 20.56
CA ALA A 8 5.09 9.50 21.18
C ALA A 8 3.95 9.26 20.18
N TYR A 9 3.58 10.28 19.40
CA TYR A 9 2.58 10.16 18.34
C TYR A 9 2.98 9.11 17.29
N LEU A 10 4.22 9.17 16.79
CA LEU A 10 4.74 8.21 15.82
C LEU A 10 4.72 6.78 16.35
N LYS A 11 5.22 6.57 17.59
CA LYS A 11 5.27 5.25 18.22
C LYS A 11 3.86 4.67 18.36
N THR A 12 2.90 5.46 18.81
CA THR A 12 1.50 5.03 18.93
C THR A 12 0.90 4.70 17.57
N ARG A 13 1.10 5.56 16.56
CA ARG A 13 0.56 5.32 15.21
C ARG A 13 1.15 4.07 14.57
N VAL A 14 2.47 3.88 14.67
CA VAL A 14 3.14 2.67 14.19
C VAL A 14 2.62 1.43 14.93
N GLY A 15 2.46 1.51 16.26
CA GLY A 15 1.88 0.41 17.05
C GLY A 15 0.46 0.03 16.62
N VAL A 16 -0.40 1.02 16.35
CA VAL A 16 -1.75 0.77 15.83
C VAL A 16 -1.69 0.12 14.44
N LEU A 17 -0.78 0.55 13.57
CA LEU A 17 -0.64 -0.03 12.24
C LEU A 17 -0.04 -1.45 12.29
N SER A 18 0.89 -1.73 13.20
CA SER A 18 1.49 -3.06 13.31
C SER A 18 0.49 -4.13 13.75
N VAL A 19 -0.52 -3.77 14.53
CA VAL A 19 -1.61 -4.69 14.92
C VAL A 19 -2.49 -5.08 13.72
N ARG A 20 -2.47 -4.29 12.63
CA ARG A 20 -3.23 -4.56 11.41
C ARG A 20 -2.48 -5.44 10.41
N LEU A 21 -1.25 -5.84 10.72
CA LEU A 21 -0.51 -6.77 9.85
C LEU A 21 -1.23 -8.11 9.82
N LEU A 22 -1.29 -8.70 8.63
CA LEU A 22 -1.94 -9.99 8.44
C LEU A 22 -1.12 -11.07 9.14
N ASP A 23 -1.73 -11.75 10.11
CA ASP A 23 -1.15 -12.95 10.70
C ASP A 23 -1.32 -14.15 9.76
N PRO A 24 -0.56 -15.24 9.96
CA PRO A 24 -0.64 -16.43 9.09
C PRO A 24 -2.05 -17.01 9.00
N ALA A 25 -2.80 -17.03 10.11
CA ALA A 25 -4.17 -17.52 10.14
C ALA A 25 -5.11 -16.68 9.26
N THR A 26 -4.93 -15.36 9.23
CA THR A 26 -5.66 -14.45 8.37
C THR A 26 -5.31 -14.68 6.90
N ILE A 27 -4.03 -14.89 6.58
CA ILE A 27 -3.62 -15.22 5.21
C ILE A 27 -4.32 -16.51 4.73
N GLU A 28 -4.39 -17.55 5.57
CA GLU A 28 -5.10 -18.78 5.20
C GLU A 28 -6.60 -18.56 5.01
N ARG A 29 -7.24 -17.72 5.85
CA ARG A 29 -8.65 -17.34 5.66
C ARG A 29 -8.87 -16.60 4.36
N LEU A 30 -7.98 -15.66 4.00
CA LEU A 30 -8.10 -14.88 2.76
C LEU A 30 -8.09 -15.77 1.51
N LYS A 31 -7.31 -16.86 1.51
CA LYS A 31 -7.27 -17.82 0.40
C LYS A 31 -8.60 -18.54 0.16
N GLN A 32 -9.43 -18.66 1.19
CA GLN A 32 -10.72 -19.35 1.13
C GLN A 32 -11.88 -18.39 0.85
N MET A 33 -11.64 -17.08 0.81
CA MET A 33 -12.67 -16.08 0.56
C MET A 33 -13.02 -15.99 -0.92
N SER A 34 -14.30 -15.74 -1.21
CA SER A 34 -14.75 -15.36 -2.54
C SER A 34 -14.30 -13.95 -2.90
N LEU A 35 -14.31 -13.59 -4.18
CA LEU A 35 -14.00 -12.22 -4.62
C LEU A 35 -14.91 -11.17 -3.99
N SER A 36 -16.19 -11.47 -3.76
CA SER A 36 -17.10 -10.55 -3.06
C SER A 36 -16.70 -10.35 -1.60
N GLN A 37 -16.32 -11.42 -0.90
CA GLN A 37 -15.86 -11.33 0.49
C GLN A 37 -14.54 -10.55 0.59
N LEU A 38 -13.63 -10.72 -0.37
CA LEU A 38 -12.41 -9.93 -0.48
C LEU A 38 -12.73 -8.46 -0.81
N GLY A 39 -13.71 -8.22 -1.67
CA GLY A 39 -14.19 -6.89 -2.03
C GLY A 39 -14.70 -6.12 -0.83
N GLU A 40 -15.50 -6.77 0.01
CA GLU A 40 -15.97 -6.19 1.27
C GLU A 40 -14.82 -5.98 2.28
N ALA A 41 -13.97 -6.99 2.49
CA ALA A 41 -12.91 -6.94 3.49
C ALA A 41 -11.87 -5.83 3.23
N PHE A 42 -11.62 -5.50 1.96
CA PHE A 42 -10.61 -4.53 1.55
C PHE A 42 -11.18 -3.25 0.93
N ASP A 43 -12.51 -3.12 0.84
CA ASP A 43 -13.18 -2.01 0.15
C ASP A 43 -12.81 -1.94 -1.35
N LEU A 44 -12.79 -3.11 -2.00
CA LEU A 44 -12.44 -3.31 -3.42
C LEU A 44 -13.64 -3.73 -4.27
N GLN A 45 -14.84 -3.80 -3.70
CA GLN A 45 -16.07 -4.24 -4.39
C GLN A 45 -16.29 -3.54 -5.75
N PRO A 46 -16.12 -2.19 -5.86
CA PRO A 46 -16.32 -1.51 -7.14
C PRO A 46 -15.41 -2.05 -8.26
N ILE A 47 -14.17 -2.43 -7.95
CA ILE A 47 -13.21 -2.97 -8.93
C ILE A 47 -13.64 -4.35 -9.42
N PHE A 48 -14.26 -5.14 -8.55
CA PHE A 48 -14.72 -6.50 -8.90
C PHE A 48 -16.01 -6.50 -9.70
N ASP A 49 -16.88 -5.51 -9.47
CA ASP A 49 -18.14 -5.33 -10.21
C ASP A 49 -17.92 -4.78 -11.63
N GLU A 50 -16.77 -4.16 -11.91
CA GLU A 50 -16.43 -3.69 -13.25
C GLU A 50 -16.32 -4.83 -14.27
N ALA A 51 -16.96 -4.66 -15.43
CA ALA A 51 -16.88 -5.58 -16.56
C ALA A 51 -15.58 -5.41 -17.37
N ILE A 52 -14.45 -5.54 -16.70
CA ILE A 52 -13.10 -5.43 -17.28
C ILE A 52 -12.34 -6.76 -17.20
N ASP A 53 -11.26 -6.89 -17.97
CA ASP A 53 -10.44 -8.09 -17.94
C ASP A 53 -9.75 -8.30 -16.57
N ASN A 54 -9.42 -9.56 -16.27
CA ASN A 54 -8.80 -9.92 -14.98
C ASN A 54 -7.43 -9.27 -14.78
N ARG A 55 -6.67 -9.02 -15.85
CA ARG A 55 -5.34 -8.40 -15.75
C ARG A 55 -5.47 -6.94 -15.30
N GLN A 56 -6.50 -6.25 -15.76
CA GLN A 56 -6.81 -4.89 -15.37
C GLN A 56 -7.36 -4.83 -13.96
N LYS A 57 -8.23 -5.78 -13.54
CA LYS A 57 -8.65 -5.90 -12.13
C LYS A 57 -7.46 -6.06 -11.19
N ILE A 58 -6.52 -6.95 -11.50
CA ILE A 58 -5.30 -7.15 -10.70
C ILE A 58 -4.52 -5.84 -10.54
N ARG A 59 -4.31 -5.10 -11.64
CA ARG A 59 -3.63 -3.80 -11.59
C ARG A 59 -4.36 -2.77 -10.73
N LEU A 60 -5.69 -2.70 -10.85
CA LEU A 60 -6.50 -1.76 -10.07
C LEU A 60 -6.50 -2.10 -8.57
N VAL A 61 -6.58 -3.39 -8.22
CA VAL A 61 -6.44 -3.86 -6.84
C VAL A 61 -5.07 -3.49 -6.27
N GLU A 62 -3.99 -3.78 -7.00
CA GLU A 62 -2.63 -3.42 -6.58
C GLU A 62 -2.51 -1.90 -6.36
N GLN A 63 -3.02 -1.11 -7.30
CA GLN A 63 -3.02 0.35 -7.21
C GLN A 63 -3.81 0.86 -6.00
N ALA A 64 -5.00 0.34 -5.73
CA ALA A 64 -5.83 0.74 -4.60
C ALA A 64 -5.13 0.44 -3.26
N LEU A 65 -4.54 -0.74 -3.12
CA LEU A 65 -3.80 -1.14 -1.92
C LEU A 65 -2.53 -0.29 -1.74
N LEU A 66 -1.79 0.00 -2.81
CA LEU A 66 -0.64 0.90 -2.77
C LEU A 66 -1.04 2.32 -2.39
N GLN A 67 -2.13 2.86 -2.95
CA GLN A 67 -2.62 4.19 -2.61
C GLN A 67 -3.00 4.28 -1.13
N ARG A 68 -3.66 3.25 -0.58
CA ARG A 68 -3.98 3.17 0.85
C ARG A 68 -2.70 3.18 1.70
N LEU A 69 -1.71 2.37 1.35
CA LEU A 69 -0.42 2.33 2.04
C LEU A 69 0.29 3.71 2.01
N MET A 70 0.31 4.36 0.85
CA MET A 70 0.89 5.70 0.69
C MET A 70 0.13 6.78 1.46
N GLY A 71 -1.19 6.65 1.58
CA GLY A 71 -2.01 7.48 2.45
C GLY A 71 -1.63 7.33 3.91
N GLU A 72 -1.52 6.10 4.42
CA GLU A 72 -1.11 5.84 5.81
C GLU A 72 0.30 6.36 6.09
N LEU A 73 1.25 6.14 5.17
CA LEU A 73 2.59 6.68 5.27
C LEU A 73 2.59 8.21 5.30
N SER A 74 1.79 8.86 4.45
CA SER A 74 1.70 10.33 4.42
C SER A 74 1.25 10.88 5.77
N VAL A 75 0.34 10.20 6.47
CA VAL A 75 -0.06 10.55 7.84
C VAL A 75 1.10 10.36 8.82
N LEU A 76 1.86 9.27 8.74
CA LEU A 76 3.05 9.03 9.57
C LEU A 76 4.14 10.08 9.33
N LEU A 77 4.27 10.61 8.12
CA LEU A 77 5.29 11.61 7.79
C LEU A 77 4.94 13.02 8.27
N ARG A 78 3.68 13.33 8.59
CA ARG A 78 3.24 14.68 9.02
C ARG A 78 4.07 15.28 10.17
N PRO A 79 4.35 14.58 11.28
CA PRO A 79 5.15 15.11 12.38
C PRO A 79 6.66 15.14 12.07
N LEU A 80 7.11 14.54 10.97
CA LEU A 80 8.53 14.47 10.62
C LEU A 80 8.95 15.67 9.76
N SER A 81 10.16 16.16 10.01
CA SER A 81 10.77 17.25 9.23
C SER A 81 12.27 17.03 9.01
N GLY A 82 12.82 17.71 8.00
CA GLY A 82 14.23 17.63 7.64
C GLY A 82 14.71 16.20 7.38
N ARG A 83 15.87 15.84 7.97
CA ARG A 83 16.52 14.54 7.75
C ARG A 83 15.65 13.33 8.11
N SER A 84 14.85 13.43 9.17
CA SER A 84 13.99 12.32 9.62
C SER A 84 12.91 11.95 8.59
N ARG A 85 12.27 12.97 8.00
CA ARG A 85 11.32 12.80 6.90
C ARG A 85 12.01 12.28 5.64
N GLY A 86 13.20 12.81 5.33
CA GLY A 86 14.00 12.37 4.18
C GLY A 86 14.38 10.89 4.25
N LEU A 87 14.81 10.41 5.42
CA LEU A 87 15.11 8.99 5.64
C LEU A 87 13.88 8.10 5.47
N MET A 88 12.73 8.52 5.99
CA MET A 88 11.48 7.74 5.83
C MET A 88 10.97 7.75 4.38
N LEU A 89 11.15 8.84 3.64
CA LEU A 89 10.79 8.94 2.22
C LEU A 89 11.74 8.21 1.27
N TYR A 90 12.96 7.87 1.72
CA TYR A 90 13.91 7.14 0.89
C TYR A 90 13.38 5.75 0.47
N TRP A 91 12.70 5.06 1.38
CA TRP A 91 12.17 3.72 1.15
C TRP A 91 11.03 3.66 0.11
N PRO A 92 9.97 4.49 0.19
CA PRO A 92 8.92 4.55 -0.83
C PRO A 92 9.43 4.93 -2.22
N ARG A 93 10.36 5.89 -2.30
CA ARG A 93 10.96 6.30 -3.59
C ARG A 93 11.66 5.16 -4.30
N LYS A 94 12.27 4.24 -3.53
CA LYS A 94 12.87 3.02 -4.09
C LYS A 94 11.80 2.13 -4.74
N PHE A 95 10.61 2.01 -4.14
CA PHE A 95 9.48 1.28 -4.74
C PHE A 95 8.91 2.00 -5.97
N GLU A 96 8.74 3.31 -5.93
CA GLU A 96 8.31 4.10 -7.11
C GLU A 96 9.25 3.90 -8.30
N LEU A 97 10.57 3.88 -8.07
CA LEU A 97 11.56 3.60 -9.09
C LEU A 97 11.46 2.17 -9.66
N TYR A 98 11.18 1.16 -8.83
CA TYR A 98 10.95 -0.19 -9.32
C TYR A 98 9.64 -0.31 -10.11
N ASN A 99 8.57 0.34 -9.66
CA ASN A 99 7.29 0.36 -10.37
C ASN A 99 7.41 1.06 -11.73
N LEU A 100 8.14 2.18 -11.79
CA LEU A 100 8.46 2.86 -13.05
C LEU A 100 9.25 1.94 -14.00
N LYS A 101 10.23 1.21 -13.47
CA LYS A 101 11.02 0.24 -14.26
C LYS A 101 10.13 -0.90 -14.79
N THR A 102 9.19 -1.39 -14.00
CA THR A 102 8.21 -2.40 -14.42
C THR A 102 7.29 -1.87 -15.51
N LEU A 103 6.77 -0.65 -15.39
CA LEU A 103 5.95 0.02 -16.39
C LEU A 103 6.69 0.21 -17.73
N ILE A 104 7.93 0.69 -17.69
CA ILE A 104 8.78 0.88 -18.88
C ILE A 104 9.04 -0.47 -19.55
N ARG A 105 9.42 -1.50 -18.79
CA ARG A 105 9.66 -2.85 -19.31
C ARG A 105 8.39 -3.45 -19.94
N GLY A 106 7.23 -3.25 -19.32
CA GLY A 106 5.95 -3.69 -19.86
C GLY A 106 5.60 -3.03 -21.19
N LYS A 107 5.82 -1.72 -21.33
CA LYS A 107 5.60 -0.98 -22.59
C LYS A 107 6.55 -1.42 -23.70
N LEU A 108 7.82 -1.69 -23.37
CA LEU A 108 8.81 -2.17 -24.34
C LEU A 108 8.48 -3.60 -24.81
N ASN A 109 8.01 -4.48 -23.93
CA ASN A 109 7.63 -5.84 -24.28
C ASN A 109 6.29 -5.93 -25.04
N SER A 110 5.42 -4.91 -24.97
CA SER A 110 4.19 -4.84 -25.79
C SER A 110 4.41 -4.24 -27.18
N LEU A 111 5.64 -3.83 -27.50
CA LEU A 111 6.04 -3.26 -28.80
C LEU A 111 6.85 -4.26 -29.66
N GLY A 112 6.96 -5.52 -29.23
CA GLY A 112 7.68 -6.60 -29.92
C GLY A 112 6.79 -7.78 -30.25
#